data_AF-W4P6Q1-F1
#
_entry.id   AF-W4P6Q1-F1
#
_cell.length_a   1.000
_cell.length_b   1.000
_cell.length_c   1.000
_cell.angle_alpha   90.00
_cell.angle_beta   90.00
_cell.angle_gamma   90.00
#
_symmetry.space_group_name_H-M   'P 1'
#
loop_
_entity.id
_entity.type
_entity.pdbx_description
1 polymer ?
#
loop_
_entity_poly.entity_id
_entity_poly.type
_entity_poly.pdbx_seq_one_letter_code
_entity_poly.pdbx_strand_id
1 'polypeptide(L)'
;MIKSYNTGEWKTKAQSFNNAVGRLIEEYEKNRMMEMIPVTIEDVEFKLSPGKHNEIQAMVINEFAPRFASGSKVLYIGDTANKDLYCNKELLKEIGIPITEHSKLPDIVIYDSYKEWLFLIEVVTSHGPVSPKRVIELEDFTKECKAGKVYVTAFLIRLNLRNMWQTLHGKQKFGSQKIRII
;
A
#
# COMPACT_ATOMS: atom_id res chain seq x y z
N MET A 1 7.26 -2.58 -40.48
CA MET A 1 8.65 -2.16 -40.21
C MET A 1 9.64 -3.30 -40.43
N ILE A 2 9.61 -4.40 -39.65
CA ILE A 2 10.60 -5.50 -39.76
C ILE A 2 10.72 -6.09 -41.19
N LYS A 3 9.60 -6.18 -41.92
CA LYS A 3 9.57 -6.67 -43.32
C LYS A 3 10.21 -5.73 -44.36
N SER A 4 10.53 -4.49 -44.01
CA SER A 4 11.19 -3.51 -44.90
C SER A 4 12.67 -3.31 -44.55
N TYR A 5 13.26 -4.23 -43.79
CA TYR A 5 14.67 -4.17 -43.42
C TYR A 5 15.56 -4.22 -44.67
N ASN A 6 16.57 -3.36 -44.73
CA ASN A 6 17.50 -3.22 -45.86
C ASN A 6 16.89 -2.73 -47.19
N THR A 7 15.70 -2.11 -47.17
CA THR A 7 15.14 -1.40 -48.33
C THR A 7 15.19 0.12 -48.13
N GLY A 8 15.08 0.88 -49.22
CA GLY A 8 15.03 2.35 -49.15
C GLY A 8 13.86 2.90 -48.32
N GLU A 9 12.81 2.09 -48.12
CA GLU A 9 11.64 2.45 -47.29
C GLU A 9 11.84 2.20 -45.79
N TRP A 10 12.94 1.54 -45.39
CA TRP A 10 13.23 1.20 -43.99
C TRP A 10 13.18 2.42 -43.09
N LYS A 11 13.91 3.47 -43.48
CA LYS A 11 14.09 4.68 -42.66
C LYS A 11 12.75 5.37 -42.38
N THR A 12 11.92 5.53 -43.41
CA THR A 12 10.59 6.13 -43.30
C THR A 12 9.66 5.27 -42.45
N LYS A 13 9.62 3.95 -42.65
CA LYS A 13 8.76 3.03 -41.86
C LYS A 13 9.21 2.92 -40.40
N ALA A 14 10.51 3.00 -40.11
CA ALA A 14 11.04 3.03 -38.76
C ALA A 14 10.70 4.35 -38.04
N GLN A 15 10.83 5.49 -38.72
CA GLN A 15 10.51 6.79 -38.15
C GLN A 15 9.01 6.94 -37.88
N SER A 16 8.14 6.51 -38.81
CA SER A 16 6.69 6.50 -38.59
C SER A 16 6.28 5.58 -37.43
N PHE A 17 6.95 4.44 -37.25
CA PHE A 17 6.71 3.57 -36.10
C PHE A 17 7.14 4.22 -34.79
N ASN A 18 8.34 4.80 -34.71
CA ASN A 18 8.80 5.50 -33.51
C ASN A 18 7.86 6.65 -33.13
N ASN A 19 7.38 7.41 -34.11
CA ASN A 19 6.42 8.49 -33.86
C ASN A 19 5.07 7.95 -33.37
N ALA A 20 4.60 6.83 -33.92
CA ALA A 20 3.36 6.19 -33.48
C ALA A 20 3.50 5.60 -32.06
N VAL A 21 4.62 4.93 -31.77
CA VAL A 21 4.92 4.40 -30.43
C VAL A 21 5.06 5.52 -29.41
N GLY A 22 5.76 6.61 -29.74
CA GLY A 22 5.88 7.79 -28.87
C GLY A 22 4.52 8.38 -28.51
N ARG A 23 3.66 8.61 -29.50
CA ARG A 23 2.28 9.08 -29.24
C ARG A 23 1.46 8.12 -28.39
N LEU A 24 1.57 6.80 -28.64
CA LEU A 24 0.88 5.82 -27.82
C LEU A 24 1.37 5.85 -26.37
N ILE A 25 2.69 5.92 -26.15
CA ILE A 25 3.27 6.05 -24.81
C ILE A 25 2.74 7.31 -24.12
N GLU A 26 2.76 8.47 -24.79
CA GLU A 26 2.22 9.73 -24.26
C GLU A 26 0.73 9.63 -23.90
N GLU A 27 -0.08 9.01 -24.76
CA GLU A 27 -1.52 8.80 -24.51
C GLU A 27 -1.76 7.83 -23.35
N TYR A 28 -0.99 6.74 -23.27
CA TYR A 28 -1.04 5.78 -22.16
C TYR A 28 -0.59 6.42 -20.84
N GLU A 29 0.48 7.22 -20.84
CA GLU A 29 0.95 7.94 -19.66
C GLU A 29 -0.08 8.96 -19.18
N LYS A 30 -0.67 9.73 -20.10
CA LYS A 30 -1.73 10.69 -19.79
C LYS A 30 -2.97 10.02 -19.19
N ASN A 31 -3.42 8.90 -19.78
CA ASN A 31 -4.55 8.13 -19.24
C ASN A 31 -4.22 7.58 -17.85
N ARG A 32 -3.01 7.03 -17.67
CA ARG A 32 -2.55 6.50 -16.38
C ARG A 32 -2.44 7.58 -15.30
N MET A 33 -2.03 8.80 -15.66
CA MET A 33 -1.99 9.95 -14.74
C MET A 33 -3.39 10.37 -14.29
N MET A 34 -4.40 10.29 -15.17
CA MET A 34 -5.79 10.63 -14.83
C MET A 34 -6.45 9.60 -13.91
N GLU A 35 -6.01 8.34 -13.98
CA GLU A 35 -6.54 7.23 -13.18
C GLU A 35 -5.82 7.04 -11.83
N MET A 36 -4.81 7.86 -11.52
CA MET A 36 -4.10 7.74 -10.25
C MET A 36 -5.03 7.99 -9.06
N ILE A 37 -4.84 7.19 -8.01
CA ILE A 37 -5.73 7.19 -6.84
C ILE A 37 -5.12 8.10 -5.76
N PRO A 38 -5.79 9.20 -5.36
CA PRO A 38 -5.24 10.13 -4.38
C PRO A 38 -5.35 9.57 -2.96
N VAL A 39 -4.32 9.83 -2.16
CA VAL A 39 -4.32 9.61 -0.70
C VAL A 39 -3.67 10.80 -0.02
N THR A 40 -4.12 11.14 1.20
CA THR A 40 -3.57 12.27 1.96
C THR A 40 -2.88 11.75 3.21
N ILE A 41 -1.62 12.12 3.40
CA ILE A 41 -0.80 11.76 4.55
C ILE A 41 -0.22 13.07 5.11
N GLU A 42 -0.54 13.39 6.37
CA GLU A 42 -0.08 14.62 7.03
C GLU A 42 -0.29 15.88 6.15
N ASP A 43 -1.50 16.04 5.62
CA ASP A 43 -1.92 17.15 4.73
C ASP A 43 -1.19 17.23 3.37
N VAL A 44 -0.37 16.23 3.03
CA VAL A 44 0.29 16.10 1.72
C VAL A 44 -0.44 15.07 0.86
N GLU A 45 -0.78 15.44 -0.38
CA GLU A 45 -1.38 14.53 -1.36
C GLU A 45 -0.32 13.67 -2.03
N PHE A 46 -0.54 12.35 -2.01
CA PHE A 46 0.20 11.34 -2.77
C PHE A 46 -0.74 10.66 -3.75
N LYS A 47 -0.16 10.07 -4.80
CA LYS A 47 -0.92 9.41 -5.87
C LYS A 47 -0.43 7.98 -6.05
N LEU A 48 -1.30 7.03 -5.75
CA LEU A 48 -1.08 5.61 -6.01
C LEU A 48 -1.32 5.30 -7.48
N SER A 49 -0.61 4.30 -8.01
CA SER A 49 -0.87 3.80 -9.36
C SER A 49 -2.26 3.16 -9.44
N PRO A 50 -2.92 3.13 -10.62
CA PRO A 50 -4.24 2.53 -10.74
C PRO A 50 -4.23 1.03 -10.41
N GLY A 51 -5.27 0.53 -9.74
CA GLY A 51 -5.50 -0.90 -9.53
C GLY A 51 -6.18 -1.25 -8.21
N LYS A 52 -6.91 -2.38 -8.19
CA LYS A 52 -7.71 -2.84 -7.04
C LYS A 52 -6.96 -2.90 -5.72
N HIS A 53 -5.68 -3.27 -5.75
CA HIS A 53 -4.83 -3.30 -4.56
C HIS A 53 -4.68 -1.90 -3.94
N ASN A 54 -4.35 -0.93 -4.79
CA ASN A 54 -4.15 0.45 -4.39
C ASN A 54 -5.47 1.19 -4.07
N GLU A 55 -6.58 0.79 -4.69
CA GLU A 55 -7.92 1.23 -4.28
C GLU A 55 -8.18 0.87 -2.80
N ILE A 56 -7.85 -0.36 -2.39
CA ILE A 56 -8.01 -0.78 -1.00
C ILE A 56 -7.03 -0.02 -0.08
N GLN A 57 -5.77 0.17 -0.49
CA GLN A 57 -4.83 0.97 0.29
C GLN A 57 -5.36 2.39 0.52
N ALA A 58 -5.90 3.04 -0.51
CA ALA A 58 -6.52 4.35 -0.38
C ALA A 58 -7.72 4.33 0.59
N MET A 59 -8.55 3.30 0.55
CA MET A 59 -9.63 3.11 1.54
C MET A 59 -9.08 2.91 2.95
N VAL A 60 -7.94 2.23 3.14
CA VAL A 60 -7.32 2.13 4.47
C VAL A 60 -6.94 3.52 4.98
N ILE A 61 -6.28 4.35 4.17
CA ILE A 61 -5.86 5.69 4.58
C ILE A 61 -7.06 6.61 4.83
N ASN A 62 -8.06 6.60 3.93
CA ASN A 62 -9.16 7.56 3.97
C ASN A 62 -10.34 7.12 4.86
N GLU A 63 -10.54 5.81 5.08
CA GLU A 63 -11.74 5.28 5.76
C GLU A 63 -11.43 4.45 7.01
N PHE A 64 -10.31 3.72 7.05
CA PHE A 64 -9.90 2.93 8.22
C PHE A 64 -9.16 3.79 9.24
N ALA A 65 -8.08 4.44 8.82
CA ALA A 65 -7.19 5.16 9.73
C ALA A 65 -7.94 6.24 10.52
N PRO A 66 -8.83 7.07 9.94
CA PRO A 66 -9.57 8.07 10.70
C PRO A 66 -10.55 7.48 11.73
N ARG A 67 -11.00 6.25 11.53
CA ARG A 67 -11.98 5.59 12.43
C ARG A 67 -11.32 4.76 13.53
N PHE A 68 -10.26 4.04 13.20
CA PHE A 68 -9.66 3.03 14.08
C PHE A 68 -8.26 3.41 14.59
N ALA A 69 -7.58 4.31 13.90
CA ALA A 69 -6.27 4.83 14.25
C ALA A 69 -6.28 6.37 14.23
N SER A 70 -7.36 7.00 14.74
CA SER A 70 -7.48 8.46 14.75
C SER A 70 -6.32 9.09 15.52
N GLY A 71 -5.69 10.12 14.95
CA GLY A 71 -4.54 10.82 15.54
C GLY A 71 -3.21 10.08 15.42
N SER A 72 -3.19 8.91 14.76
CA SER A 72 -1.97 8.18 14.44
C SER A 72 -1.27 8.74 13.20
N LYS A 73 0.00 8.35 13.02
CA LYS A 73 0.82 8.72 11.85
C LYS A 73 0.95 7.54 10.91
N VAL A 74 0.70 7.75 9.62
CA VAL A 74 1.13 6.81 8.58
C VAL A 74 2.66 6.89 8.51
N LEU A 75 3.32 5.74 8.64
CA LEU A 75 4.77 5.63 8.58
C LEU A 75 5.26 5.06 7.24
N TYR A 76 4.43 4.25 6.59
CA TYR A 76 4.78 3.63 5.32
C TYR A 76 3.53 3.31 4.52
N ILE A 77 3.60 3.51 3.20
CA ILE A 77 2.67 2.96 2.21
C ILE A 77 3.46 2.60 0.95
N GLY A 78 3.36 1.34 0.52
CA GLY A 78 4.02 0.85 -0.68
C GLY A 78 3.07 0.86 -1.88
N ASP A 79 3.38 1.63 -2.93
CA ASP A 79 2.64 1.54 -4.20
C ASP A 79 3.11 0.30 -4.98
N THR A 80 2.17 -0.33 -5.70
CA THR A 80 2.47 -1.51 -6.54
C THR A 80 3.51 -1.20 -7.62
N ALA A 81 3.51 0.02 -8.18
CA ALA A 81 4.49 0.47 -9.17
C ALA A 81 5.70 1.19 -8.55
N ASN A 82 5.53 1.84 -7.40
CA ASN A 82 6.60 2.51 -6.66
C ASN A 82 6.57 2.15 -5.16
N LYS A 83 7.39 1.17 -4.76
CA LYS A 83 7.44 0.69 -3.38
C LYS A 83 7.87 1.74 -2.35
N ASP A 84 8.41 2.88 -2.79
CA ASP A 84 8.86 3.98 -1.95
C ASP A 84 7.92 5.20 -1.99
N LEU A 85 6.63 5.03 -2.34
CA LEU A 85 5.68 6.14 -2.46
C LEU A 85 5.73 7.07 -1.24
N TYR A 86 5.70 6.51 -0.04
CA TYR A 86 5.91 7.27 1.19
C TYR A 86 6.49 6.39 2.31
N CYS A 87 7.53 6.91 2.98
CA CYS A 87 8.18 6.24 4.09
C CYS A 87 8.83 7.24 5.06
N ASN A 88 8.32 7.31 6.29
CA ASN A 88 8.92 8.08 7.37
C ASN A 88 10.03 7.25 8.05
N LYS A 89 11.20 7.22 7.41
CA LYS A 89 12.36 6.42 7.85
C LYS A 89 12.89 6.83 9.23
N GLU A 90 12.79 8.11 9.56
CA GLU A 90 13.27 8.65 10.83
C GLU A 90 12.44 8.09 11.98
N LEU A 91 11.11 8.22 11.92
CA LEU A 91 10.22 7.74 12.97
C LEU A 91 10.20 6.21 13.04
N LEU A 92 10.28 5.51 11.91
CA LEU A 92 10.42 4.04 11.89
C LEU A 92 11.68 3.59 12.64
N LYS A 93 12.81 4.27 12.41
CA LYS A 93 14.06 3.98 13.12
C LYS A 93 13.94 4.29 14.62
N GLU A 94 13.30 5.41 14.98
CA GLU A 94 13.08 5.83 16.37
C GLU A 94 12.28 4.78 17.16
N ILE A 95 11.25 4.19 16.56
CA ILE A 95 10.45 3.14 17.18
C ILE A 95 11.06 1.73 17.07
N GLY A 96 12.31 1.59 16.63
CA GLY A 96 13.01 0.32 16.59
C GLY A 96 12.77 -0.53 15.33
N ILE A 97 12.36 0.08 14.22
CA ILE A 97 12.14 -0.59 12.92
C ILE A 97 13.06 0.05 11.87
N PRO A 98 14.37 -0.24 11.89
CA PRO A 98 15.29 0.28 10.90
C PRO A 98 14.94 -0.28 9.51
N ILE A 99 14.69 0.59 8.54
CA ILE A 99 14.40 0.20 7.16
C ILE A 99 15.70 -0.21 6.48
N THR A 100 16.05 -1.49 6.61
CA THR A 100 17.13 -2.14 5.86
C THR A 100 16.63 -2.79 4.58
N GLU A 101 15.38 -3.26 4.59
CA GLU A 101 14.73 -3.95 3.46
C GLU A 101 13.23 -3.59 3.42
N HIS A 102 12.82 -2.81 2.41
CA HIS A 102 11.41 -2.45 2.20
C HIS A 102 10.50 -3.66 1.94
N SER A 103 11.06 -4.77 1.42
CA SER A 103 10.33 -6.02 1.18
C SER A 103 9.78 -6.69 2.45
N LYS A 104 10.29 -6.34 3.64
CA LYS A 104 9.85 -6.93 4.90
C LYS A 104 8.65 -6.20 5.52
N LEU A 105 8.42 -4.95 5.14
CA LEU A 105 7.27 -4.17 5.60
C LEU A 105 5.95 -4.76 5.07
N PRO A 106 4.85 -4.59 5.81
CA PRO A 106 3.51 -4.80 5.25
C PRO A 106 3.16 -3.66 4.29
N ASP A 107 2.04 -3.76 3.57
CA ASP A 107 1.62 -2.72 2.61
C ASP A 107 1.48 -1.33 3.23
N ILE A 108 0.96 -1.24 4.45
CA ILE A 108 0.80 0.01 5.20
C ILE A 108 1.22 -0.19 6.66
N VAL A 109 1.96 0.80 7.18
CA VAL A 109 2.32 0.89 8.61
C VAL A 109 1.76 2.19 9.18
N ILE A 110 1.04 2.09 10.30
CA ILE A 110 0.47 3.24 11.01
C ILE A 110 0.86 3.15 12.49
N TYR A 111 1.27 4.26 13.08
CA TYR A 111 1.74 4.33 14.46
C TYR A 111 0.94 5.34 15.29
N ASP A 112 0.30 4.86 16.34
CA ASP A 112 -0.35 5.69 17.35
C ASP A 112 0.62 5.87 18.53
N SER A 113 1.24 7.05 18.61
CA SER A 113 2.21 7.38 19.65
C SER A 113 1.58 7.57 21.03
N TYR A 114 0.27 7.84 21.10
CA TYR A 114 -0.44 8.03 22.36
C TYR A 114 -0.79 6.68 23.01
N LYS A 115 -1.24 5.71 22.22
CA LYS A 115 -1.54 4.34 22.69
C LYS A 115 -0.34 3.39 22.61
N GLU A 116 0.76 3.84 22.01
CA GLU A 116 1.91 3.01 21.64
C GLU A 116 1.49 1.77 20.84
N TRP A 117 0.66 1.96 19.82
CA TRP A 117 0.21 0.88 18.93
C TRP A 117 0.80 1.02 17.54
N LEU A 118 1.25 -0.11 16.98
CA LEU A 118 1.74 -0.24 15.62
C LEU A 118 0.78 -1.10 14.82
N PHE A 119 0.03 -0.48 13.92
CA PHE A 119 -0.82 -1.17 12.97
C PHE A 119 0.02 -1.63 11.77
N LEU A 120 0.01 -2.94 11.54
CA LEU A 120 0.67 -3.62 10.44
C LEU A 120 -0.41 -4.16 9.50
N ILE A 121 -0.61 -3.49 8.37
CA ILE A 121 -1.77 -3.69 7.51
C ILE A 121 -1.33 -4.29 6.17
N GLU A 122 -1.86 -5.47 5.86
CA GLU A 122 -1.65 -6.18 4.58
C GLU A 122 -2.94 -6.09 3.75
N VAL A 123 -2.79 -5.79 2.46
CA VAL A 123 -3.88 -5.64 1.50
C VAL A 123 -3.93 -6.87 0.60
N VAL A 124 -5.08 -7.52 0.54
CA VAL A 124 -5.27 -8.74 -0.28
C VAL A 124 -6.45 -8.57 -1.24
N THR A 125 -6.21 -8.85 -2.53
CA THR A 125 -7.23 -8.67 -3.59
C THR A 125 -7.97 -9.95 -3.99
N SER A 126 -7.49 -11.14 -3.60
CA SER A 126 -8.10 -12.39 -4.05
C SER A 126 -8.04 -13.61 -3.11
N HIS A 127 -7.34 -13.58 -1.97
CA HIS A 127 -7.32 -14.70 -1.00
C HIS A 127 -7.14 -14.18 0.44
N GLY A 128 -7.31 -15.08 1.42
CA GLY A 128 -7.55 -14.82 2.85
C GLY A 128 -6.47 -14.06 3.66
N PRO A 129 -6.67 -13.96 4.99
CA PRO A 129 -5.93 -13.04 5.86
C PRO A 129 -4.43 -13.35 5.95
N VAL A 130 -3.68 -12.44 6.58
CA VAL A 130 -2.23 -12.61 6.84
C VAL A 130 -1.96 -14.02 7.37
N SER A 131 -1.13 -14.77 6.65
CA SER A 131 -0.81 -16.14 7.05
C SER A 131 -0.07 -16.16 8.40
N PRO A 132 -0.19 -17.22 9.23
CA PRO A 132 0.57 -17.34 10.47
C PRO A 132 2.08 -17.19 10.25
N LYS A 133 2.61 -17.68 9.12
CA LYS A 133 4.01 -17.49 8.73
C LYS A 133 4.36 -16.01 8.58
N ARG A 134 3.51 -15.24 7.91
CA ARG A 134 3.73 -13.81 7.69
C ARG A 134 3.65 -13.01 9.01
N VAL A 135 2.78 -13.40 9.93
CA VAL A 135 2.75 -12.80 11.29
C VAL A 135 4.09 -13.03 12.00
N ILE A 136 4.63 -14.25 11.96
CA ILE A 136 5.95 -14.57 12.56
C ILE A 136 7.07 -13.74 11.93
N GLU A 137 7.08 -13.59 10.61
CA GLU A 137 8.05 -12.76 9.89
C GLU A 137 7.96 -11.29 10.33
N LEU A 138 6.75 -10.75 10.49
CA LEU A 138 6.53 -9.39 10.97
C LEU A 138 6.91 -9.21 12.45
N GLU A 139 6.65 -10.21 13.30
CA GLU A 139 7.08 -10.18 14.70
C GLU A 139 8.61 -10.16 14.82
N ASP A 140 9.34 -10.98 14.06
CA ASP A 140 10.81 -10.93 14.06
C ASP A 140 11.34 -9.62 13.49
N PHE A 141 10.72 -9.11 12.41
CA PHE A 141 11.11 -7.83 11.82
C PHE A 141 10.87 -6.63 12.77
N THR A 142 9.84 -6.71 13.60
CA THR A 142 9.44 -5.63 14.53
C THR A 142 9.75 -5.95 16.01
N LYS A 143 10.66 -6.89 16.27
CA LYS A 143 10.95 -7.36 17.64
C LYS A 143 11.52 -6.28 18.56
N GLU A 144 12.29 -5.35 18.01
CA GLU A 144 12.88 -4.23 18.76
C GLU A 144 11.87 -3.09 18.97
N CYS A 145 10.72 -3.11 18.28
CA CYS A 145 9.64 -2.17 18.48
C CYS A 145 8.81 -2.53 19.72
N LYS A 146 8.76 -1.59 20.67
CA LYS A 146 8.06 -1.74 21.96
C LYS A 146 6.55 -1.54 21.86
N ALA A 147 6.08 -0.91 20.78
CA ALA A 147 4.66 -0.69 20.56
C ALA A 147 3.89 -2.03 20.46
N GLY A 148 2.65 -2.04 20.94
CA GLY A 148 1.73 -3.16 20.77
C GLY A 148 1.42 -3.36 19.28
N LYS A 149 1.65 -4.56 18.76
CA LYS A 149 1.39 -4.88 17.35
C LYS A 149 -0.08 -5.17 17.12
N VAL A 150 -0.67 -4.53 16.12
CA VAL A 150 -2.03 -4.77 15.64
C VAL A 150 -1.98 -5.22 14.18
N TYR A 151 -2.29 -6.48 13.93
CA TYR A 151 -2.28 -7.06 12.59
C TYR A 151 -3.64 -6.91 11.92
N VAL A 152 -3.67 -6.26 10.75
CA VAL A 152 -4.90 -6.00 10.00
C VAL A 152 -4.76 -6.59 8.60
N THR A 153 -5.79 -7.31 8.14
CA THR A 153 -5.94 -7.64 6.73
C THR A 153 -7.05 -6.78 6.14
N ALA A 154 -6.73 -6.04 5.08
CA ALA A 154 -7.67 -5.24 4.31
C ALA A 154 -7.97 -5.92 2.97
N PHE A 155 -9.25 -6.09 2.65
CA PHE A 155 -9.69 -6.75 1.42
C PHE A 155 -11.10 -6.30 1.02
N LEU A 156 -11.43 -6.48 -0.26
CA LEU A 156 -12.78 -6.25 -0.75
C LEU A 156 -13.65 -7.50 -0.55
N ILE A 157 -14.85 -7.32 0.00
CA ILE A 157 -15.88 -8.36 0.00
C ILE A 157 -16.87 -8.07 -1.13
N ARG A 158 -17.23 -9.09 -1.92
CA ARG A 158 -18.32 -9.01 -2.91
C ARG A 158 -19.69 -9.03 -2.23
N LEU A 159 -20.02 -7.99 -1.48
CA LEU A 159 -21.40 -7.69 -1.07
C LEU A 159 -21.59 -6.19 -1.23
N ASN A 160 -22.68 -5.79 -1.89
CA ASN A 160 -23.11 -4.41 -2.06
C ASN A 160 -22.84 -3.57 -0.79
N LEU A 161 -22.01 -2.53 -0.96
CA LEU A 161 -21.89 -1.33 -0.09
C LEU A 161 -21.85 -1.58 1.43
N ARG A 162 -20.67 -1.93 1.99
CA ARG A 162 -20.14 -1.36 3.26
C ARG A 162 -18.76 -1.97 3.61
N ASN A 163 -17.77 -1.10 3.80
CA ASN A 163 -16.38 -1.41 4.15
C ASN A 163 -16.28 -2.34 5.37
N MET A 164 -15.42 -3.37 5.33
CA MET A 164 -15.22 -4.29 6.46
C MET A 164 -13.74 -4.70 6.60
N TRP A 165 -13.25 -4.77 7.84
CA TRP A 165 -11.85 -5.00 8.23
C TRP A 165 -11.76 -6.27 9.09
N GLN A 166 -10.69 -7.07 9.00
CA GLN A 166 -10.43 -8.21 9.90
C GLN A 166 -9.09 -8.04 10.65
N THR A 167 -9.08 -8.36 11.96
CA THR A 167 -7.92 -8.22 12.86
C THR A 167 -7.62 -9.57 13.51
N LEU A 168 -6.37 -10.03 13.47
CA LEU A 168 -5.95 -11.28 14.13
C LEU A 168 -5.30 -10.97 15.49
N HIS A 169 -5.79 -11.60 16.57
CA HIS A 169 -5.40 -11.29 17.95
C HIS A 169 -4.14 -12.04 18.45
N GLY A 170 -3.25 -11.30 19.12
CA GLY A 170 -2.32 -11.75 20.18
C GLY A 170 -2.75 -11.19 21.55
N LYS A 171 -2.54 -11.95 22.64
CA LYS A 171 -3.15 -11.73 23.97
C LYS A 171 -2.67 -10.47 24.72
N GLN A 172 -3.61 -9.64 25.20
CA GLN A 172 -3.73 -9.21 26.62
C GLN A 172 -5.05 -8.45 26.85
N LYS A 173 -5.70 -8.72 28.01
CA LYS A 173 -7.00 -8.17 28.43
C LYS A 173 -6.89 -6.68 28.79
N PHE A 174 -7.89 -5.86 28.45
CA PHE A 174 -8.59 -4.96 29.39
C PHE A 174 -9.87 -4.36 28.74
N GLY A 175 -10.97 -4.37 29.52
CA GLY A 175 -11.98 -3.30 29.56
C GLY A 175 -12.94 -3.10 28.38
N SER A 176 -14.14 -3.67 28.50
CA SER A 176 -15.42 -3.30 27.89
C SER A 176 -15.47 -2.11 26.90
N GLN A 177 -15.35 -2.42 25.60
CA GLN A 177 -16.16 -1.82 24.53
C GLN A 177 -16.12 -2.77 23.32
N LYS A 178 -17.29 -3.26 22.89
CA LYS A 178 -17.43 -4.31 21.88
C LYS A 178 -17.02 -3.78 20.50
N ILE A 179 -15.83 -4.13 20.04
CA ILE A 179 -15.44 -4.11 18.62
C ILE A 179 -15.56 -5.54 18.13
N ARG A 180 -16.40 -5.79 17.13
CA ARG A 180 -16.55 -7.12 16.52
C ARG A 180 -15.36 -7.36 15.59
N ILE A 181 -14.30 -7.86 16.21
CA ILE A 181 -13.14 -8.47 15.60
C ILE A 181 -13.52 -9.94 15.38
N ILE A 182 -13.57 -10.38 14.13
CA ILE A 182 -13.72 -11.81 13.80
C ILE A 182 -12.34 -12.41 13.65
#